data_AF-A0A535WSH2-F1
#
_entry.id   AF-A0A535WSH2-F1
#
_cell.length_a   1.000
_cell.length_b   1.000
_cell.length_c   1.000
_cell.angle_alpha   90.00
_cell.angle_beta   90.00
_cell.angle_gamma   90.00
#
_symmetry.space_group_name_H-M   'P 1'
#
loop_
_entity.id
_entity.type
_entity.pdbx_description
1 polymer ?
#
loop_
_entity_poly.entity_id
_entity_poly.type
_entity_poly.pdbx_seq_one_letter_code
_entity_poly.pdbx_strand_id
1 'polypeptide(L)'
;MPTGAAADIVVEGDRIARLEARAADGLAERIQCSGKLVLPGFIDGHVHLDKVLIRDELREHDGTLAGAISAIHERKRQYTVEDVRTRARAVIEDSVRLGTTRL
;
A
#
# COMPACT_ATOMS: atom_id res chain seq x y z
N MET A 1 21.59 -6.17 -5.07
CA MET A 1 22.04 -5.82 -6.43
C MET A 1 21.48 -6.83 -7.44
N PRO A 2 21.40 -6.53 -8.75
CA PRO A 2 20.86 -7.45 -9.77
C PRO A 2 21.57 -8.83 -9.81
N THR A 3 22.81 -8.87 -9.31
CA THR A 3 23.63 -10.08 -9.17
C THR A 3 23.35 -10.90 -7.90
N GLY A 4 22.45 -10.45 -7.03
CA GLY A 4 22.25 -11.00 -5.69
C GLY A 4 23.26 -10.51 -4.64
N ALA A 5 24.25 -9.69 -5.03
CA ALA A 5 25.20 -9.12 -4.08
C ALA A 5 24.52 -8.16 -3.09
N ALA A 6 24.97 -8.20 -1.83
CA ALA A 6 24.57 -7.25 -0.80
C ALA A 6 25.19 -5.88 -1.06
N ALA A 7 24.48 -4.83 -0.66
CA ALA A 7 24.93 -3.45 -0.73
C ALA A 7 24.36 -2.66 0.46
N ASP A 8 25.05 -1.59 0.84
CA ASP A 8 24.53 -0.62 1.78
C ASP A 8 23.74 0.46 1.03
N ILE A 9 22.69 0.98 1.65
CA ILE A 9 21.90 2.11 1.14
C ILE A 9 22.11 3.27 2.11
N VAL A 10 22.78 4.32 1.67
CA VAL A 10 22.94 5.55 2.45
C VAL A 10 21.86 6.53 2.03
N VAL A 11 21.10 7.03 3.00
CA VAL A 11 20.00 7.97 2.80
C VAL A 11 20.38 9.31 3.42
N GLU A 12 20.21 10.39 2.65
CA GLU A 12 20.41 11.77 3.10
C GLU A 12 19.14 12.57 2.76
N GLY A 13 18.45 13.08 3.77
CA GLY A 13 17.18 13.76 3.57
C GLY A 13 16.13 12.85 2.91
N ASP A 14 15.68 13.23 1.71
CA ASP A 14 14.67 12.54 0.92
C ASP A 14 15.24 11.66 -0.21
N ARG A 15 16.56 11.44 -0.24
CA ARG A 15 17.25 10.76 -1.35
C ARG A 15 18.15 9.62 -0.89
N ILE A 16 18.29 8.63 -1.77
CA ILE A 16 19.37 7.64 -1.71
C ILE A 16 20.64 8.33 -2.24
N ALA A 17 21.59 8.60 -1.35
CA ALA A 17 22.84 9.27 -1.67
C ALA A 17 23.89 8.30 -2.24
N ARG A 18 23.96 7.07 -1.69
CA ARG A 18 24.93 6.04 -2.11
C ARG A 18 24.29 4.65 -2.07
N LEU A 19 24.64 3.81 -3.05
CA LEU A 19 24.18 2.43 -3.18
C LEU A 19 25.35 1.55 -3.64
N GLU A 20 26.15 1.07 -2.69
CA GLU A 20 27.33 0.24 -2.97
C GLU A 20 27.74 -0.58 -1.75
N ALA A 21 28.65 -1.54 -1.92
CA ALA A 21 29.14 -2.35 -0.81
C ALA A 21 29.93 -1.49 0.19
N ARG A 22 29.72 -1.70 1.49
CA ARG A 22 30.41 -0.98 2.58
C ARG A 22 30.23 0.53 2.57
N ALA A 23 29.20 1.07 1.90
CA ALA A 23 28.93 2.50 1.84
C ALA A 23 28.61 3.11 3.21
N ALA A 24 28.16 2.28 4.17
CA ALA A 24 27.82 2.71 5.51
C ALA A 24 29.00 2.67 6.51
N ASP A 25 30.20 2.26 6.09
CA ASP A 25 31.37 2.22 6.99
C ASP A 25 31.64 3.60 7.62
N GLY A 26 31.89 3.62 8.93
CA GLY A 26 32.03 4.85 9.71
C GLY A 26 30.72 5.59 10.07
N LEU A 27 29.56 5.26 9.50
CA LEU A 27 28.28 5.88 9.88
C LEU A 27 27.76 5.34 11.21
N ALA A 28 27.21 6.21 12.06
CA ALA A 28 26.74 5.85 13.40
C ALA A 28 25.33 5.23 13.38
N GLU A 29 24.42 5.77 12.58
CA GLU A 29 23.04 5.28 12.47
C GLU A 29 22.93 4.26 11.34
N ARG A 30 22.45 3.05 11.65
CA ARG A 30 22.30 1.96 10.68
C ARG A 30 21.11 1.08 11.02
N ILE A 31 20.41 0.67 9.98
CA ILE A 31 19.39 -0.38 10.06
C ILE A 31 19.98 -1.64 9.41
N GLN A 32 20.25 -2.67 10.22
CA GLN A 32 20.77 -3.94 9.70
C GLN A 32 19.63 -4.74 9.05
N CYS A 33 19.71 -4.95 7.74
CA CYS A 33 18.67 -5.64 6.97
C CYS A 33 18.81 -7.18 7.04
N SER A 34 19.86 -7.71 7.68
CA SER A 34 20.05 -9.14 7.98
C SER A 34 19.92 -10.06 6.75
N GLY A 35 20.47 -9.62 5.61
CA GLY A 35 20.44 -10.37 4.35
C GLY A 35 19.06 -10.42 3.67
N LYS A 36 18.07 -9.68 4.17
CA LYS A 36 16.74 -9.58 3.55
C LYS A 36 16.79 -8.70 2.30
N LEU A 37 15.83 -8.91 1.42
CA LEU A 37 15.63 -8.08 0.24
C LEU A 37 15.05 -6.72 0.62
N VAL A 38 15.69 -5.64 0.14
CA VAL A 38 15.16 -4.28 0.22
C VAL A 38 14.55 -3.93 -1.13
N LEU A 39 13.30 -3.48 -1.12
CA LEU A 39 12.54 -3.06 -2.30
C LEU A 39 12.08 -1.62 -2.13
N PRO A 40 11.78 -0.91 -3.24
CA PRO A 40 10.91 0.26 -3.18
C PRO A 40 9.55 -0.08 -2.55
N GLY A 41 8.83 0.93 -2.09
CA GLY A 41 7.45 0.73 -1.63
C GLY A 41 6.57 0.16 -2.75
N PHE A 42 5.61 -0.69 -2.37
CA PHE A 42 4.66 -1.26 -3.31
C PHE A 42 3.69 -0.20 -3.85
N ILE A 43 3.10 -0.53 -4.99
CA ILE A 43 2.12 0.30 -5.69
C ILE A 43 0.86 -0.55 -5.89
N ASP A 44 -0.28 -0.05 -5.41
CA ASP A 44 -1.58 -0.52 -5.90
C ASP A 44 -1.92 0.29 -7.16
N GLY A 45 -1.96 -0.38 -8.31
CA GLY A 45 -2.22 0.29 -9.58
C GLY A 45 -3.69 0.58 -9.83
N HIS A 46 -4.61 -0.01 -9.05
CA HIS A 46 -6.04 0.13 -9.24
C HIS A 46 -6.82 -0.24 -7.98
N VAL A 47 -7.35 0.76 -7.29
CA VAL A 47 -8.23 0.56 -6.12
C VAL A 47 -9.46 1.46 -6.16
N HIS A 48 -10.60 0.92 -5.72
CA HIS A 48 -11.85 1.69 -5.54
C HIS A 48 -12.08 2.00 -4.05
N LEU A 49 -11.41 3.03 -3.53
CA LEU A 49 -11.52 3.43 -2.12
C LEU A 49 -12.95 3.83 -1.69
N ASP A 50 -13.81 4.24 -2.63
CA ASP A 50 -15.22 4.55 -2.31
C ASP A 50 -16.03 3.28 -1.96
N LYS A 51 -15.58 2.10 -2.38
CA LYS A 51 -16.31 0.83 -2.27
C LYS A 51 -15.60 -0.21 -1.38
N VAL A 52 -14.55 0.18 -0.68
CA VAL A 52 -13.88 -0.74 0.26
C VAL A 52 -14.76 -0.99 1.48
N LEU A 53 -14.66 -2.21 2.04
CA LEU A 53 -15.28 -2.61 3.30
C LEU A 53 -16.82 -2.48 3.34
N ILE A 54 -17.52 -2.74 2.23
CA ILE A 54 -18.99 -2.72 2.17
C ILE A 54 -19.64 -4.09 1.88
N ARG A 55 -18.84 -5.16 1.70
CA ARG A 55 -19.35 -6.46 1.20
C ARG A 55 -20.50 -7.01 2.05
N ASP A 56 -20.41 -6.87 3.37
CA ASP A 56 -21.39 -7.41 4.32
C ASP A 56 -22.68 -6.58 4.37
N GLU A 57 -22.69 -5.39 3.74
CA GLU A 57 -23.84 -4.49 3.65
C GLU A 57 -24.54 -4.58 2.29
N LEU A 58 -23.93 -5.27 1.32
CA LEU A 58 -24.54 -5.48 0.01
C LEU A 58 -25.60 -6.57 0.12
N ARG A 59 -26.75 -6.33 -0.51
CA ARG A 59 -27.72 -7.41 -0.75
C ARG A 59 -27.06 -8.55 -1.53
N GLU A 60 -27.54 -9.76 -1.27
CA GLU A 60 -27.16 -10.92 -2.09
C GLU A 60 -27.50 -10.66 -3.57
N HIS A 61 -26.61 -11.12 -4.44
CA HIS A 61 -26.69 -10.94 -5.87
C HIS A 61 -26.14 -12.17 -6.59
N ASP A 62 -26.45 -12.31 -7.88
CA ASP A 62 -26.13 -13.46 -8.72
C ASP A 62 -24.63 -13.72 -8.97
N GLY A 63 -23.74 -12.86 -8.46
CA GLY A 63 -22.29 -12.99 -8.56
C GLY A 63 -21.74 -12.42 -9.88
N THR A 64 -22.59 -11.91 -10.76
CA THR A 64 -22.17 -11.22 -11.97
C THR A 64 -21.69 -9.81 -11.67
N LEU A 65 -20.88 -9.24 -12.57
CA LEU A 65 -20.47 -7.84 -12.48
C LEU A 65 -21.69 -6.91 -12.46
N ALA A 66 -22.71 -7.16 -13.28
CA ALA A 66 -23.91 -6.35 -13.34
C ALA A 66 -24.73 -6.41 -12.03
N GLY A 67 -24.83 -7.61 -11.43
CA GLY A 67 -25.44 -7.81 -10.13
C GLY A 67 -24.71 -7.04 -9.03
N ALA A 68 -23.38 -7.16 -8.98
CA ALA A 68 -22.53 -6.43 -8.02
C ALA A 68 -22.64 -4.91 -8.19
N ILE A 69 -22.58 -4.39 -9.43
CA ILE A 69 -22.77 -2.95 -9.71
C ILE A 69 -24.12 -2.47 -9.18
N SER A 70 -25.19 -3.23 -9.43
CA SER A 70 -26.54 -2.87 -8.99
C SER A 70 -26.65 -2.81 -7.45
N ALA A 71 -26.08 -3.80 -6.75
CA ALA A 71 -26.04 -3.82 -5.28
C ALA A 71 -25.18 -2.67 -4.72
N ILE A 72 -24.03 -2.39 -5.32
CA ILE A 72 -23.17 -1.27 -4.93
C ILE A 72 -23.87 0.07 -5.16
N HIS A 73 -24.57 0.25 -6.28
CA HIS A 73 -25.33 1.48 -6.55
C HIS A 73 -26.43 1.71 -5.52
N GLU A 74 -27.04 0.66 -5.00
CA GLU A 74 -28.00 0.76 -3.92
C GLU A 74 -27.38 1.24 -2.61
N ARG A 75 -26.29 0.62 -2.18
CA ARG A 75 -25.54 1.07 -1.01
C ARG A 75 -24.97 2.49 -1.18
N LYS A 76 -24.54 2.84 -2.40
CA LYS A 76 -24.01 4.17 -2.75
C LYS A 76 -25.02 5.31 -2.56
N ARG A 77 -26.32 5.04 -2.71
CA ARG A 77 -27.37 6.06 -2.44
C ARG A 77 -27.42 6.51 -0.98
N GLN A 78 -26.85 5.71 -0.07
CA GLN A 78 -26.81 5.99 1.37
C GLN A 78 -25.45 6.52 1.84
N TYR A 79 -24.52 6.77 0.91
CA TYR A 79 -23.18 7.23 1.27
C TYR A 79 -23.23 8.61 1.94
N THR A 80 -22.43 8.74 2.99
CA THR A 80 -22.04 10.04 3.53
C THR A 80 -20.54 10.23 3.33
N VAL A 81 -20.08 11.49 3.41
CA VAL A 81 -18.64 11.79 3.33
C VAL A 81 -17.88 11.08 4.45
N GLU A 82 -18.42 11.09 5.68
CA GLU A 82 -17.76 10.44 6.82
C GLU A 82 -17.75 8.91 6.73
N ASP A 83 -18.81 8.28 6.19
CA ASP A 83 -18.83 6.84 5.90
C ASP A 83 -17.70 6.44 4.95
N VAL A 84 -17.63 7.11 3.79
CA VAL A 84 -16.59 6.82 2.78
C VAL A 84 -15.19 7.10 3.34
N ARG A 85 -15.01 8.23 4.04
CA ARG A 85 -13.72 8.60 4.63
C ARG A 85 -13.24 7.59 5.65
N THR A 86 -14.13 7.09 6.52
CA THR A 86 -13.79 6.11 7.56
C THR A 86 -13.29 4.80 6.93
N ARG A 87 -14.03 4.27 5.96
CA ARG A 87 -13.65 3.02 5.27
C ARG A 87 -12.39 3.17 4.43
N ALA A 88 -12.27 4.26 3.66
CA ALA A 88 -11.10 4.53 2.84
C ALA A 88 -9.84 4.68 3.71
N ARG A 89 -9.94 5.40 4.84
CA ARG A 89 -8.83 5.58 5.77
C ARG A 89 -8.30 4.26 6.31
N ALA A 90 -9.19 3.34 6.73
CA ALA A 90 -8.79 2.04 7.24
C ALA A 90 -7.92 1.27 6.22
N VAL A 91 -8.33 1.26 4.94
CA VAL A 91 -7.57 0.57 3.88
C VAL A 91 -6.27 1.29 3.51
N ILE A 92 -6.23 2.63 3.56
CA ILE A 92 -4.99 3.38 3.37
C ILE A 92 -3.98 3.08 4.49
N GLU A 93 -4.43 3.04 5.74
CA GLU A 93 -3.58 2.72 6.89
C GLU A 93 -3.02 1.29 6.79
N ASP A 94 -3.84 0.32 6.36
CA ASP A 94 -3.38 -1.04 6.09
C ASP A 94 -2.40 -1.11 4.92
N SER A 95 -2.66 -0.35 3.85
CA SER A 95 -1.76 -0.25 2.69
C SER A 95 -0.37 0.22 3.11
N VAL A 96 -0.29 1.29 3.92
CA VAL A 96 0.98 1.79 4.47
C VAL A 96 1.66 0.75 5.35
N ARG A 97 0.92 0.08 6.24
CA ARG A 97 1.44 -0.96 7.13
C ARG A 97 2.05 -2.13 6.36
N LEU A 98 1.48 -2.47 5.20
CA LEU A 98 1.92 -3.56 4.33
C LEU A 98 2.95 -3.12 3.27
N GLY A 99 3.41 -1.86 3.32
CA GLY A 99 4.49 -1.35 2.48
C GLY A 99 4.03 -0.76 1.15
N THR A 100 2.74 -0.58 0.92
CA THR A 100 2.19 0.14 -0.23
C THR A 100 2.22 1.64 0.03
N THR A 101 2.97 2.39 -0.79
CA THR A 101 3.18 3.84 -0.61
C THR A 101 2.61 4.68 -1.75
N ARG A 102 1.95 4.03 -2.72
CA ARG A 102 1.21 4.63 -3.83
C ARG A 102 -0.06 3.81 -4.09
N LEU A 103 -1.19 4.49 -4.28
CA LEU A 103 -2.50 3.97 -4.61
C LEU A 103 -3.04 4.71 -5.85
#